data_AF-A0A1H3TVX2-F1
#
_entry.id   AF-A0A1H3TVX2-F1
#
_cell.length_a   1.000
_cell.length_b   1.000
_cell.length_c   1.000
_cell.angle_alpha   90.00
_cell.angle_beta   90.00
_cell.angle_gamma   90.00
#
_symmetry.space_group_name_H-M   'P 1'
#
loop_
_entity.id
_entity.type
_entity.pdbx_description
1 polymer ?
#
loop_
_entity_poly.entity_id
_entity_poly.type
_entity_poly.pdbx_seq_one_letter_code
_entity_poly.pdbx_strand_id
1 'polypeptide(L)' 'MTKIRAWTLADIPCGTIENPYFDTDQGWNILVWQMDDQTFVAEGDGEPDETYTRWFKVSRELYEAGWTSALDRLRAV' A
#
# COMPACT_ATOMS: atom_id res chain seq x y z
N MET A 1 -14.60 6.97 6.67
CA MET A 1 -13.81 6.47 5.52
C MET A 1 -14.42 6.96 4.23
N THR A 2 -13.64 7.66 3.41
CA THR A 2 -14.02 8.02 2.04
C THR A 2 -14.13 6.73 1.21
N LYS A 3 -15.18 6.60 0.38
CA LYS A 3 -15.34 5.43 -0.51
C LYS A 3 -14.15 5.34 -1.46
N ILE A 4 -13.58 4.14 -1.63
CA ILE A 4 -12.41 3.89 -2.51
C ILE A 4 -12.59 4.42 -3.94
N ARG A 5 -13.82 4.52 -4.44
CA ARG A 5 -14.13 5.11 -5.76
C ARG A 5 -13.71 6.58 -5.90
N ALA A 6 -13.67 7.31 -4.80
CA ALA A 6 -13.27 8.72 -4.77
C ALA A 6 -11.77 8.92 -4.48
N TRP A 7 -11.01 7.84 -4.25
CA TRP A 7 -9.58 7.94 -4.01
C TRP A 7 -8.84 8.43 -5.26
N THR A 8 -7.78 9.16 -4.99
CA THR A 8 -6.78 9.67 -5.93
C THR A 8 -5.41 9.07 -5.58
N LEU A 9 -4.37 9.39 -6.36
CA LEU A 9 -3.01 9.01 -6.01
C LEU A 9 -2.53 9.60 -4.67
N ALA A 10 -3.14 10.68 -4.18
CA ALA A 10 -2.82 11.23 -2.87
C ALA A 10 -3.41 10.42 -1.70
N ASP A 11 -4.35 9.52 -1.98
CA ASP A 11 -5.02 8.69 -0.98
C ASP A 11 -4.44 7.27 -0.91
N ILE A 12 -3.53 6.91 -1.82
CA ILE A 12 -2.97 5.55 -1.85
C ILE A 12 -2.05 5.33 -0.65
N PRO A 13 -1.98 4.11 -0.11
CA PRO A 13 -1.05 3.75 0.96
C PRO A 13 0.40 4.12 0.61
N CYS A 14 0.92 5.16 1.24
CA CYS A 14 2.32 5.51 1.14
C CYS A 14 2.73 6.25 2.41
N GLY A 15 3.89 5.91 2.94
CA GLY A 15 4.51 6.57 4.08
C GLY A 15 5.97 6.82 3.83
N THR A 16 6.66 7.42 4.80
CA THR A 16 8.11 7.53 4.78
C THR A 16 8.73 6.42 5.63
N ILE A 17 10.04 6.25 5.60
CA ILE A 17 10.71 5.28 6.46
C ILE A 17 10.52 5.61 7.96
N GLU A 18 10.38 6.89 8.31
CA GLU A 18 10.13 7.34 9.69
C GLU A 18 8.66 7.21 10.11
N ASN A 19 7.74 7.30 9.15
CA ASN A 19 6.31 7.18 9.38
C ASN A 19 5.68 6.35 8.24
N PRO A 20 5.85 5.02 8.28
CA PRO A 20 5.31 4.14 7.25
C PRO A 20 3.80 4.11 7.33
N TYR A 21 3.15 3.88 6.19
CA TYR A 21 1.74 3.48 6.20
C TYR A 21 1.66 2.09 6.82
N PHE A 22 0.79 1.92 7.81
CA PHE A 22 0.50 0.64 8.44
C PHE A 22 -1.01 0.45 8.50
N ASP A 23 -1.46 -0.73 8.11
CA ASP A 23 -2.85 -1.13 8.26
C ASP A 23 -2.91 -2.60 8.68
N THR A 24 -3.89 -2.92 9.52
CA THR A 24 -4.15 -4.27 9.99
C THR A 24 -5.64 -4.52 10.00
N ASP A 25 -6.05 -5.59 9.32
CA ASP A 25 -7.44 -5.99 9.24
C ASP A 25 -7.54 -7.52 9.35
N GLN A 26 -8.29 -7.99 10.34
CA GLN A 26 -8.63 -9.41 10.56
C GLN A 26 -7.48 -10.42 10.36
N GLY A 27 -6.31 -10.16 10.96
CA GLY A 27 -5.17 -11.08 10.87
C GLY A 27 -4.41 -10.99 9.55
N TRP A 28 -4.62 -9.94 8.77
CA TRP A 28 -3.71 -9.50 7.72
C TRP A 28 -3.11 -8.16 8.12
N ASN A 29 -1.82 -7.97 7.83
CA ASN A 29 -1.15 -6.71 8.06
C ASN A 29 -0.34 -6.28 6.82
N ILE A 30 -0.24 -4.97 6.65
CA ILE A 30 0.53 -4.37 5.57
C ILE A 30 1.31 -3.16 6.08
N LEU A 31 2.55 -3.06 5.63
CA LEU A 31 3.43 -1.93 5.84
C LEU A 31 3.91 -1.41 4.49
N VAL A 32 3.72 -0.12 4.23
CA VAL A 32 4.14 0.53 3.00
C VAL A 32 4.94 1.80 3.30
N TRP A 33 6.14 1.90 2.73
CA TRP A 33 6.93 3.13 2.81
C TRP A 33 7.72 3.38 1.54
N GLN A 34 8.13 4.63 1.36
CA GLN A 34 8.96 5.06 0.26
C GLN A 34 10.30 5.56 0.77
N MET A 35 11.34 5.25 0.01
CA MET A 35 12.68 5.80 0.19
C MET A 35 13.27 5.99 -1.20
N ASP A 36 13.77 7.18 -1.48
CA ASP A 36 14.24 7.60 -2.81
C ASP A 36 13.17 7.42 -3.90
N ASP A 37 13.45 6.61 -4.92
CA ASP A 37 12.58 6.29 -6.05
C ASP A 37 11.90 4.91 -5.91
N GLN A 38 11.97 4.31 -4.72
CA GLN A 38 11.46 2.97 -4.45
C GLN A 38 10.28 3.02 -3.47
N THR A 39 9.32 2.11 -3.67
CA THR A 39 8.27 1.76 -2.71
C THR A 39 8.50 0.35 -2.21
N PHE A 40 8.44 0.19 -0.91
CA PHE A 40 8.57 -1.09 -0.22
C PHE A 40 7.21 -1.47 0.35
N VAL A 41 6.82 -2.72 0.15
CA VAL A 41 5.57 -3.29 0.66
C VAL A 41 5.92 -4.56 1.41
N ALA A 42 5.54 -4.62 2.68
CA ALA A 42 5.62 -5.82 3.48
C ALA A 42 4.20 -6.27 3.84
N GLU A 43 3.89 -7.54 3.59
CA GLU A 43 2.60 -8.15 3.94
C GLU A 43 2.85 -9.34 4.85
N GLY A 44 1.98 -9.51 5.84
CA GLY A 44 1.97 -10.63 6.75
C GLY A 44 0.56 -11.15 6.98
N ASP A 45 0.51 -12.42 7.33
CA ASP A 45 -0.69 -13.09 7.80
C ASP A 45 -0.45 -13.27 9.31
N GLY A 46 -1.13 -12.50 10.17
CA GLY A 46 -0.88 -12.51 11.61
C GLY A 46 -1.27 -11.24 12.38
N GLU A 47 -1.02 -11.28 13.70
CA GLU A 47 -1.09 -10.12 14.60
C GLU A 47 -0.02 -9.06 14.22
N PRO A 48 -0.16 -7.78 14.64
CA PRO A 48 0.77 -6.68 14.33
C PRO A 48 2.25 -6.90 14.70
N ASP A 49 2.55 -7.90 15.55
CA ASP A 49 3.89 -8.29 15.99
C ASP A 49 4.40 -9.59 15.33
N GLU A 50 3.63 -10.19 14.42
CA GLU A 50 4.05 -11.34 13.63
C GLU A 50 4.91 -10.94 12.43
N THR A 51 5.70 -11.89 11.93
CA THR A 51 6.72 -11.62 10.92
C THR A 51 6.05 -11.38 9.56
N TYR A 52 6.31 -10.24 8.91
CA TYR A 52 5.93 -10.04 7.51
C TYR A 52 6.53 -11.17 6.65
N THR A 53 5.68 -11.91 5.95
CA THR A 53 6.06 -13.10 5.20
C THR A 53 6.35 -12.81 3.74
N ARG A 54 5.85 -11.68 3.21
CA ARG A 54 6.05 -11.25 1.82
C ARG A 54 6.62 -9.84 1.79
N TRP A 55 7.62 -9.66 0.93
CA TRP A 55 8.33 -8.39 0.78
C TRP A 55 8.48 -8.07 -0.70
N PHE A 56 8.05 -6.87 -1.08
CA PHE A 56 8.18 -6.34 -2.42
C PHE A 56 8.98 -5.04 -2.39
N LYS A 57 9.84 -4.88 -3.39
CA LYS A 57 10.50 -3.63 -3.72
C LYS A 57 10.17 -3.30 -5.16
N VAL A 58 9.52 -2.16 -5.38
CA VAL A 58 9.10 -1.71 -6.70
C VAL A 58 9.48 -0.24 -6.89
N SER A 59 9.64 0.20 -8.15
CA SER A 59 9.78 1.64 -8.39
C SER A 59 8.51 2.38 -7.99
N ARG A 60 8.66 3.63 -7.53
CA ARG A 60 7.52 4.51 -7.23
C ARG A 60 6.56 4.60 -8.42
N GLU A 61 7.10 4.74 -9.63
CA GLU A 61 6.31 4.78 -10.87
C GLU A 61 5.44 3.53 -11.06
N LEU A 62 6.01 2.33 -10.87
CA LEU A 62 5.26 1.08 -11.03
C LEU A 62 4.16 0.94 -9.97
N TYR A 63 4.44 1.38 -8.75
CA TYR A 63 3.46 1.38 -7.66
C TYR A 63 2.26 2.30 -7.97
N GLU A 64 2.54 3.54 -8.37
CA GLU A 64 1.50 4.52 -8.74
C GLU A 64 0.70 4.09 -9.98
N ALA A 65 1.37 3.49 -10.98
CA ALA A 65 0.70 2.94 -12.16
C ALA A 65 -0.24 1.77 -11.81
N GLY A 66 0.18 0.89 -10.89
CA GLY A 66 -0.65 -0.20 -10.38
C GLY A 66 -1.93 0.31 -9.71
N TRP A 67 -1.80 1.31 -8.84
CA TRP A 67 -2.95 1.96 -8.20
C TRP A 67 -3.85 2.70 -9.19
N THR A 68 -3.28 3.43 -10.14
CA THR A 68 -4.05 4.12 -11.20
C THR A 68 -4.94 3.11 -11.94
N SER A 69 -4.35 1.99 -12.37
CA SER A 69 -5.08 0.90 -13.05
C SER A 69 -6.19 0.30 -12.18
N ALA A 70 -5.93 0.08 -10.89
CA ALA A 70 -6.92 -0.45 -9.96
C ALA A 70 -8.10 0.52 -9.74
N LEU A 71 -7.82 1.80 -9.53
CA LEU A 71 -8.84 2.84 -9.34
C LEU A 71 -9.70 3.02 -10.59
N ASP A 72 -9.09 3.01 -11.78
CA ASP A 72 -9.83 3.12 -13.03
C ASP A 72 -10.77 1.93 -13.26
N ARG A 73 -10.32 0.71 -12.94
CA ARG A 73 -11.19 -0.49 -12.97
C ARG A 73 -12.37 -0.37 -12.02
N LEU A 74 -12.16 0.15 -10.81
CA LEU A 74 -13.24 0.33 -9.82
C LEU A 74 -14.28 1.39 -10.25
N ARG A 75 -13.87 2.35 -11.07
CA ARG A 75 -14.74 3.41 -11.62
C ARG A 75 -15.52 2.97 -12.85
N ALA A 76 -15.01 1.97 -13.58
CA ALA A 76 -15.67 1.42 -14.77
C ALA A 76 -16.88 0.51 -14.45
N VAL A 77 -17.11 0.19 -13.17
CA VAL A 77 -18.20 -0.67 -12.66
C VAL A 77 -19.27 0.15 -11.97
#